data_AF-A0A4Q5TYJ3-F1
#
_entry.id   AF-A0A4Q5TYJ3-F1
#
_cell.length_a   1.000
_cell.length_b   1.000
_cell.length_c   1.000
_cell.angle_alpha   90.00
_cell.angle_beta   90.00
_cell.angle_gamma   90.00
#
_symmetry.space_group_name_H-M   'P 1'
#
loop_
_entity.id
_entity.type
_entity.pdbx_description
1 polymer ?
#
loop_
_entity_poly.entity_id
_entity_poly.type
_entity_poly.pdbx_seq_one_letter_code
_entity_poly.pdbx_strand_id
1 'polypeptide(L)'
;MATALRKIMDRNKEQVVKHAVNDQESFWIVNSIRQLEAASGLSYTIVQGVFGAKRDIQFSSLITMLRDGFGLSFSEFAEIFDAVTDEEVRVVKKHIAAVSRSPRVPAKKKKK
;
A
#
# COMPACT_ATOMS: atom_id res chain seq x y z
N MET A 1 8.62 -6.00 5.07
CA MET A 1 8.42 -4.92 4.07
C MET A 1 6.95 -4.69 3.73
N ALA A 2 6.25 -5.65 3.12
CA ALA A 2 4.84 -5.48 2.73
C ALA A 2 3.91 -5.08 3.90
N THR A 3 4.15 -5.60 5.10
CA THR A 3 3.43 -5.22 6.34
C THR A 3 3.65 -3.75 6.69
N ALA A 4 4.89 -3.26 6.66
CA ALA A 4 5.22 -1.87 6.95
C ALA A 4 4.55 -0.91 5.95
N LEU A 5 4.64 -1.21 4.65
CA LEU A 5 3.97 -0.41 3.60
C LEU A 5 2.45 -0.38 3.76
N ARG A 6 1.84 -1.50 4.19
CA ARG A 6 0.40 -1.54 4.52
C ARG A 6 0.08 -0.67 5.74
N LYS A 7 0.90 -0.73 6.78
CA LYS A 7 0.74 0.10 7.99
C LYS A 7 0.79 1.59 7.66
N ILE A 8 1.70 2.02 6.77
CA ILE A 8 1.75 3.39 6.25
C ILE A 8 0.46 3.73 5.51
N MET A 9 0.03 2.86 4.59
CA MET A 9 -1.19 3.05 3.82
C MET A 9 -2.45 3.15 4.71
N ASP A 10 -2.53 2.34 5.76
CA ASP A 10 -3.67 2.34 6.69
C ASP A 10 -3.66 3.58 7.59
N ARG A 11 -2.49 4.02 8.08
CA ARG A 11 -2.34 5.32 8.76
C ARG A 11 -2.80 6.48 7.88
N ASN A 12 -2.43 6.48 6.61
CA ASN A 12 -2.84 7.51 5.66
C ASN A 12 -4.37 7.51 5.44
N LYS A 13 -5.00 6.32 5.36
CA LYS A 13 -6.47 6.23 5.30
C LYS A 13 -7.12 6.82 6.54
N GLU A 14 -6.60 6.52 7.73
CA GLU A 14 -7.11 7.08 8.99
C GLU A 14 -6.99 8.61 9.02
N GLN A 15 -5.88 9.16 8.53
CA GLN A 15 -5.71 10.62 8.41
C GLN A 15 -6.73 11.24 7.45
N VAL A 16 -6.95 10.63 6.28
CA VAL A 16 -7.98 11.09 5.34
C VAL A 16 -9.37 11.08 5.98
N VAL A 17 -9.72 10.02 6.74
CA VAL A 17 -11.00 9.95 7.45
C VAL A 17 -11.10 11.05 8.52
N LYS A 18 -10.05 11.28 9.31
CA LYS A 18 -10.01 12.33 10.34
C LYS A 18 -10.15 13.73 9.75
N HIS A 19 -9.44 13.99 8.65
CA HIS A 19 -9.49 15.29 7.97
C HIS A 19 -10.84 15.52 7.29
N ALA A 20 -11.46 14.47 6.74
CA ALA A 20 -12.82 14.55 6.22
C ALA A 20 -13.86 14.87 7.30
N VAL A 21 -13.67 14.39 8.53
CA VAL A 21 -14.50 14.76 9.69
C VAL A 21 -14.28 16.21 10.14
N ASN A 22 -13.07 16.74 9.92
CA ASN A 22 -12.67 18.09 10.32
C ASN A 22 -12.83 19.14 9.19
N ASP A 23 -13.51 18.82 8.09
CA ASP A 23 -13.63 19.67 6.88
C ASP A 23 -12.28 20.17 6.31
N GLN A 24 -11.22 19.37 6.48
CA GLN A 24 -9.90 19.64 5.90
C GLN A 24 -9.68 18.75 4.66
N GLU A 25 -9.36 19.36 3.53
CA GLU A 25 -9.05 18.60 2.31
C GLU A 25 -7.72 17.84 2.45
N SER A 26 -7.75 16.53 2.20
CA SER A 26 -6.57 15.63 2.28
C SER A 26 -6.00 15.27 0.91
N PHE A 27 -6.07 16.19 -0.04
CA PHE A 27 -5.80 15.92 -1.46
C PHE A 27 -4.43 15.26 -1.71
N TRP A 28 -3.45 15.53 -0.84
CA TRP A 28 -2.07 15.05 -0.96
C TRP A 28 -1.80 13.69 -0.28
N ILE A 29 -2.77 13.14 0.46
CA ILE A 29 -2.55 11.91 1.23
C ILE A 29 -2.86 10.68 0.36
N VAL A 30 -1.83 9.93 0.01
CA VAL A 30 -1.97 8.65 -0.71
C VAL A 30 -2.59 7.59 0.20
N ASN A 31 -3.78 7.11 -0.15
CA ASN A 31 -4.56 6.15 0.64
C ASN A 31 -4.92 4.86 -0.13
N SER A 32 -4.51 4.76 -1.40
CA SER A 32 -4.75 3.60 -2.25
C SER A 32 -3.54 3.26 -3.15
N ILE A 33 -3.47 2.02 -3.61
CA ILE A 33 -2.40 1.55 -4.53
C ILE A 33 -2.41 2.34 -5.84
N ARG A 34 -3.59 2.75 -6.35
CA ARG A 34 -3.69 3.55 -7.57
C ARG A 34 -3.15 4.96 -7.40
N GLN A 35 -3.43 5.60 -6.26
CA GLN A 35 -2.83 6.89 -5.95
C GLN A 35 -1.32 6.77 -5.75
N LEU A 36 -0.87 5.69 -5.11
CA LEU A 36 0.55 5.43 -4.92
C LEU A 36 1.28 5.24 -6.25
N GLU A 37 0.68 4.51 -7.19
CA GLU A 37 1.18 4.38 -8.57
C GLU A 37 1.35 5.76 -9.24
N ALA A 38 0.30 6.58 -9.19
CA ALA A 38 0.30 7.89 -9.81
C ALA A 38 1.33 8.84 -9.17
N ALA A 39 1.49 8.78 -7.85
CA ALA A 39 2.41 9.62 -7.11
C ALA A 39 3.88 9.19 -7.26
N SER A 40 4.17 7.88 -7.21
CA SER A 40 5.55 7.39 -7.24
C SER A 40 6.09 7.15 -8.65
N GLY A 41 5.26 7.23 -9.70
CA GLY A 41 5.64 6.92 -11.08
C GLY A 41 6.04 5.45 -11.33
N LEU A 42 5.74 4.55 -10.38
CA LEU A 42 6.02 3.12 -10.51
C LEU A 42 4.80 2.41 -11.09
N SER A 43 4.98 1.43 -11.98
CA SER A 43 3.86 0.67 -12.55
C SER A 43 2.98 0.02 -11.47
N TYR A 44 1.65 0.06 -11.67
CA TYR A 44 0.67 -0.60 -10.80
C TYR A 44 1.06 -2.03 -10.46
N THR A 45 1.56 -2.79 -11.44
CA THR A 45 1.91 -4.20 -11.28
C THR A 45 3.06 -4.41 -10.30
N ILE A 46 4.02 -3.48 -10.25
CA ILE A 46 5.12 -3.48 -9.28
C ILE A 46 4.55 -3.19 -7.89
N VAL A 47 3.81 -2.10 -7.74
CA VAL A 47 3.23 -1.68 -6.46
C VAL A 47 2.33 -2.78 -5.89
N GLN A 48 1.43 -3.33 -6.71
CA GLN A 48 0.55 -4.42 -6.32
C GLN A 48 1.32 -5.70 -5.94
N GLY A 49 2.38 -6.03 -6.69
CA GLY A 49 3.24 -7.18 -6.38
C GLY A 49 3.94 -7.06 -5.02
N VAL A 50 4.43 -5.87 -4.71
CA VAL A 50 5.07 -5.54 -3.43
C VAL A 50 4.07 -5.63 -2.27
N PHE A 51 2.89 -5.02 -2.41
CA PHE A 51 1.82 -5.10 -1.40
C PHE A 51 1.23 -6.51 -1.24
N GLY A 52 1.38 -7.34 -2.27
CA GLY A 52 1.03 -8.76 -2.26
C GLY A 52 2.13 -9.68 -1.72
N ALA A 53 3.30 -9.15 -1.33
CA ALA A 53 4.48 -9.94 -0.94
C ALA A 53 4.88 -10.98 -2.01
N LYS A 54 4.60 -10.70 -3.29
CA LYS A 54 4.93 -11.57 -4.44
C LYS A 54 6.18 -11.12 -5.17
N ARG A 55 6.65 -9.91 -4.87
CA ARG A 55 7.78 -9.28 -5.55
C ARG A 55 8.58 -8.48 -4.54
N ASP A 56 9.88 -8.63 -4.59
CA ASP A 56 10.80 -7.71 -3.94
C ASP A 56 10.98 -6.46 -4.81
N ILE A 57 11.03 -5.32 -4.15
CA ILE A 57 11.25 -4.03 -4.81
C ILE A 57 12.75 -3.74 -4.82
N GLN A 58 13.24 -3.16 -5.91
CA GLN A 58 14.61 -2.63 -5.92
C GLN A 58 14.71 -1.47 -4.93
N PHE A 59 15.85 -1.36 -4.25
CA PHE A 59 16.03 -0.34 -3.21
C PHE A 59 15.83 1.09 -3.72
N SER A 60 16.31 1.40 -4.93
CA SER A 60 16.08 2.69 -5.59
C SER A 60 14.58 2.98 -5.80
N SER A 61 13.82 1.98 -6.28
CA SER A 61 12.37 2.10 -6.44
C SER A 61 11.64 2.21 -5.09
N LEU A 62 12.15 1.58 -4.02
CA LEU A 62 11.63 1.78 -2.67
C LEU A 62 11.79 3.23 -2.24
N ILE A 63 12.98 3.81 -2.43
CA ILE A 63 13.23 5.22 -2.08
C ILE A 63 12.27 6.14 -2.84
N THR A 64 12.11 5.95 -4.15
CA THR A 64 11.14 6.72 -4.96
C THR A 64 9.72 6.54 -4.44
N MET A 65 9.30 5.31 -4.11
CA MET A 65 7.97 5.05 -3.56
C MET A 65 7.74 5.76 -2.22
N LEU A 66 8.76 5.78 -1.35
CA LEU A 66 8.66 6.43 -0.05
C LEU A 66 8.62 7.96 -0.19
N ARG A 67 9.57 8.53 -0.94
CA ARG A 67 9.71 9.99 -1.07
C ARG A 67 8.57 10.60 -1.88
N ASP A 68 8.33 10.08 -3.08
CA ASP A 68 7.42 10.70 -4.04
C ASP A 68 5.99 10.18 -3.86
N GLY A 69 5.85 8.94 -3.39
CA GLY A 69 4.55 8.32 -3.12
C GLY A 69 4.00 8.65 -1.72
N PHE A 70 4.80 8.45 -0.67
CA PHE A 70 4.33 8.63 0.70
C PHE A 70 4.80 9.93 1.36
N GLY A 71 5.72 10.69 0.74
CA GLY A 71 6.33 11.85 1.38
C GLY A 71 7.23 11.50 2.57
N LEU A 72 7.71 10.25 2.64
CA LEU A 72 8.50 9.73 3.76
C LEU A 72 9.98 9.59 3.38
N SER A 73 10.84 9.86 4.35
CA SER A 73 12.25 9.48 4.29
C SER A 73 12.44 7.98 4.51
N PHE A 74 13.60 7.47 4.11
CA PHE A 74 13.95 6.07 4.39
C PHE A 74 14.09 5.79 5.90
N SER A 75 14.57 6.76 6.68
CA SER A 75 14.71 6.62 8.14
C SER A 75 13.37 6.43 8.83
N GLU A 76 12.37 7.25 8.49
CA GLU A 76 11.00 7.10 9.02
C GLU A 76 10.40 5.76 8.61
N PHE A 77 10.65 5.30 7.38
CA PHE A 77 10.25 3.97 6.95
C PHE A 77 10.92 2.86 7.77
N ALA A 78 12.23 2.98 8.05
CA ALA A 78 12.98 2.00 8.82
C ALA A 78 12.44 1.89 10.25
N GLU A 79 12.11 3.01 10.89
CA GLU A 79 11.47 3.01 12.21
C GLU A 79 10.12 2.28 12.19
N ILE A 80 9.30 2.52 11.16
CA ILE A 80 8.01 1.82 11.00
C ILE A 80 8.23 0.34 10.76
N PHE A 81 9.23 -0.02 9.97
CA PHE A 81 9.59 -1.39 9.65
C PHE A 81 10.05 -2.15 10.90
N ASP A 82 10.92 -1.55 11.70
CA ASP A 82 11.44 -2.15 12.93
C ASP A 82 10.35 -2.27 14.01
N ALA A 83 9.37 -1.36 14.00
CA ALA A 83 8.19 -1.42 14.87
C ALA A 83 7.10 -2.40 14.39
N VAL A 84 7.32 -3.17 13.32
CA VAL A 84 6.39 -4.22 12.89
C VAL A 84 6.53 -5.44 13.80
N THR A 85 5.40 -5.88 14.36
CA THR A 85 5.35 -7.08 15.21
C THR A 85 5.08 -8.34 14.40
N ASP A 86 5.46 -9.50 14.95
CA ASP A 86 5.19 -10.80 14.33
C ASP A 86 3.70 -11.08 14.13
N GLU A 87 2.83 -10.62 15.04
CA GLU A 87 1.39 -10.81 14.89
C GLU A 87 0.84 -9.98 13.72
N GLU A 88 1.30 -8.74 13.53
CA GLU A 88 0.93 -7.92 12.36
C GLU A 88 1.37 -8.59 11.05
N VAL A 89 2.57 -9.17 11.02
CA VAL A 89 3.04 -9.96 9.86
C VAL A 89 2.11 -11.15 9.63
N ARG A 90 1.72 -11.86 10.69
CA ARG A 90 0.83 -13.03 10.60
C ARG A 90 -0.54 -12.64 10.05
N VAL A 91 -1.12 -11.54 10.53
CA VAL A 91 -2.41 -11.01 10.07
C VAL A 91 -2.33 -10.63 8.59
N VAL A 92 -1.31 -9.89 8.18
CA VAL A 92 -1.12 -9.50 6.77
C VAL A 92 -0.93 -10.71 5.86
N LYS A 93 -0.14 -11.71 6.29
CA LYS A 93 0.02 -12.97 5.53
C LYS A 93 -1.31 -13.68 5.32
N LYS A 94 -2.15 -13.80 6.37
CA LYS A 94 -3.50 -14.38 6.26
C LYS A 94 -4.38 -13.58 5.30
N HIS A 95 -4.36 -12.26 5.39
CA HIS A 95 -5.13 -11.39 4.50
C HIS A 95 -4.71 -11.55 3.03
N ILE A 96 -3.40 -11.55 2.74
CA ILE A 96 -2.86 -11.77 1.38
C ILE A 96 -3.30 -13.16 0.86
N ALA A 97 -3.21 -14.19 1.70
CA ALA A 97 -3.63 -15.54 1.34
C ALA A 97 -5.14 -15.62 1.03
N ALA A 98 -5.98 -14.96 1.84
CA ALA A 98 -7.43 -14.91 1.61
C ALA A 98 -7.78 -14.23 0.28
N VAL A 99 -7.16 -13.08 -0.02
CA VAL A 99 -7.38 -12.36 -1.28
C VAL A 99 -6.93 -13.19 -2.48
N SER A 100 -5.85 -13.97 -2.36
CA SER A 100 -5.38 -14.84 -3.45
C SER A 100 -6.30 -16.03 -3.72
N ARG A 101 -7.10 -16.45 -2.74
CA ARG A 101 -8.02 -17.60 -2.83
C ARG A 101 -9.43 -17.25 -3.28
N SER A 102 -9.80 -15.96 -3.33
CA SER A 102 -11.11 -15.57 -3.86
C SER A 102 -11.17 -15.94 -5.34
N PRO A 103 -12.15 -16.77 -5.78
CA PRO A 103 -12.27 -17.13 -7.18
C PRO A 103 -12.47 -15.86 -8.01
N ARG A 104 -11.62 -15.68 -9.03
CA ARG A 104 -11.84 -14.66 -10.06
C ARG A 104 -13.18 -15.00 -10.70
N VAL A 105 -14.24 -14.25 -10.37
CA VAL A 105 -15.52 -14.37 -11.07
C VAL A 105 -15.21 -14.12 -12.55
N PRO A 106 -15.40 -15.09 -13.46
CA PRO A 106 -15.16 -14.85 -14.86
C PRO A 106 -16.10 -13.74 -15.31
N ALA A 107 -15.54 -12.68 -15.91
CA ALA A 107 -16.31 -11.58 -16.46
C ALA A 107 -17.41 -12.15 -17.35
N LYS A 108 -18.68 -11.94 -16.99
CA LYS A 108 -19.82 -12.31 -17.83
C LYS A 108 -19.63 -11.62 -19.18
N LYS A 109 -19.29 -12.40 -20.21
CA LYS A 109 -19.27 -11.93 -21.60
C LYS A 109 -20.68 -11.41 -21.90
N LYS A 110 -20.84 -10.09 -22.07
CA LYS A 110 -22.05 -9.50 -22.64
C LYS A 110 -22.19 -10.08 -24.06
N LYS A 111 -23.15 -10.97 -24.26
CA LYS A 111 -23.56 -11.40 -25.60
C LYS A 111 -24.20 -10.18 -26.28
N LYS A 112 -23.67 -9.81 -27.45
CA LYS A 112 -24.37 -8.99 -28.43
C LYS A 112 -25.41 -9.87 -29.14
#